data_AF-A0A7S2ABB3-F1
#
_entry.id   AF-A0A7S2ABB3-F1
#
_cell.length_a   1.000
_cell.length_b   1.000
_cell.length_c   1.000
_cell.angle_alpha   90.00
_cell.angle_beta   90.00
_cell.angle_gamma   90.00
#
_symmetry.space_group_name_H-M   'P 1'
#
loop_
_entity.id
_entity.type
_entity.pdbx_description
1 polymer ?
#
loop_
_entity_poly.entity_id
_entity_poly.type
_entity_poly.pdbx_seq_one_letter_code
_entity_poly.pdbx_strand_id
1 'polypeptide(L)'
;AAKWIAFDDAFRLGPDSPYLVQRYSLAVLYYALSASAPQDPLINTPEGETNLEVQEPWLDGESGECAWTGIVCDGDARVTEIHLGYVGLKGTLPPEIGALK
;
A
#
# COMPACT_ATOMS: atom_id res chain seq x y z
N ALA A 1 0.41 4.06 -10.64
CA ALA A 1 1.30 3.01 -10.09
C ALA A 1 2.65 2.96 -10.79
N ALA A 2 2.76 2.55 -12.06
CA ALA A 2 4.06 2.39 -12.74
C ALA A 2 4.93 3.68 -12.75
N LYS A 3 4.31 4.85 -12.96
CA LYS A 3 5.03 6.14 -12.85
C LYS A 3 5.57 6.38 -11.44
N TRP A 4 4.76 6.12 -10.41
CA TRP A 4 5.18 6.29 -9.02
C TRP A 4 6.37 5.37 -8.68
N ILE A 5 6.30 4.08 -9.01
CA ILE A 5 7.43 3.13 -8.85
C ILE A 5 8.70 3.63 -9.57
N ALA A 6 8.56 4.18 -10.77
CA ALA A 6 9.72 4.56 -11.59
C ALA A 6 10.39 5.88 -11.16
N PHE A 7 9.62 6.82 -10.58
CA PHE A 7 10.09 8.20 -10.41
C PHE A 7 9.94 8.75 -8.99
N ASP A 8 8.93 8.30 -8.25
CA ASP A 8 8.53 8.90 -6.97
C ASP A 8 8.84 7.98 -5.77
N ASP A 9 8.94 6.67 -5.99
CA ASP A 9 9.27 5.67 -4.97
C ASP A 9 10.77 5.72 -4.62
N ALA A 10 11.12 6.28 -3.45
CA ALA A 10 12.50 6.43 -2.99
C ALA A 10 13.12 5.10 -2.49
N PHE A 11 12.30 4.11 -2.14
CA PHE A 11 12.71 2.78 -1.68
C PHE A 11 13.36 1.99 -2.82
N ARG A 12 13.00 2.33 -4.07
CA ARG A 12 13.71 1.95 -5.31
C ARG A 12 14.10 0.47 -5.37
N LEU A 13 13.11 -0.41 -5.24
CA LEU A 13 13.34 -1.83 -5.48
C LEU A 13 13.86 -2.07 -6.89
N GLY A 14 14.94 -2.85 -7.00
CA GLY A 14 15.47 -3.28 -8.29
C GLY A 14 14.52 -4.23 -9.02
N PRO A 15 14.65 -4.37 -10.35
CA PRO A 15 13.81 -5.25 -11.17
C PRO A 15 13.86 -6.73 -10.74
N ASP A 16 14.97 -7.16 -10.14
CA ASP A 16 15.16 -8.53 -9.66
C ASP A 16 14.67 -8.75 -8.22
N SER A 17 14.14 -7.70 -7.56
CA SER A 17 13.62 -7.82 -6.20
C SER A 17 12.36 -8.69 -6.18
N PRO A 18 12.27 -9.68 -5.27
CA PRO A 18 11.06 -10.48 -5.13
C PRO A 18 9.85 -9.67 -4.64
N TYR A 19 10.09 -8.48 -4.06
CA TYR A 19 9.04 -7.61 -3.50
C TYR A 19 8.56 -6.54 -4.49
N LEU A 20 9.20 -6.39 -5.67
CA LEU A 20 8.82 -5.34 -6.63
C LEU A 20 7.37 -5.51 -7.11
N VAL A 21 6.95 -6.76 -7.37
CA VAL A 21 5.57 -7.06 -7.79
C VAL A 21 4.59 -6.76 -6.67
N GLN A 22 4.92 -7.10 -5.43
CA GLN A 22 4.09 -6.82 -4.25
C GLN A 22 3.86 -5.32 -4.07
N ARG A 23 4.96 -4.53 -4.03
CA ARG A 23 4.91 -3.07 -3.91
C ARG A 23 4.13 -2.43 -5.05
N TYR A 24 4.34 -2.90 -6.29
CA TYR A 24 3.56 -2.46 -7.44
C TYR A 24 2.07 -2.79 -7.32
N SER A 25 1.71 -4.01 -6.91
CA SER A 25 0.32 -4.45 -6.74
C SER A 25 -0.42 -3.60 -5.70
N LEU A 26 0.23 -3.26 -4.59
CA LEU A 26 -0.35 -2.35 -3.59
C LEU A 26 -0.47 -0.91 -4.12
N ALA A 27 0.51 -0.42 -4.88
CA ALA A 27 0.37 0.89 -5.51
C ALA A 27 -0.79 0.92 -6.53
N VAL A 28 -0.99 -0.14 -7.30
CA VAL A 28 -2.15 -0.27 -8.20
C VAL A 28 -3.45 -0.27 -7.39
N LEU A 29 -3.52 -1.02 -6.30
CA LEU A 29 -4.68 -1.04 -5.39
C LEU A 29 -5.01 0.34 -4.87
N TYR A 30 -4.01 1.07 -4.37
CA TYR A 30 -4.20 2.44 -3.90
C TYR A 30 -4.85 3.30 -4.98
N TYR A 31 -4.26 3.37 -6.18
CA TYR A 31 -4.81 4.21 -7.25
C TYR A 31 -6.18 3.73 -7.75
N ALA A 32 -6.44 2.43 -7.73
CA ALA A 32 -7.73 1.86 -8.13
C ALA A 32 -8.86 2.22 -7.15
N LEU A 33 -8.52 2.40 -5.87
CA LEU A 33 -9.47 2.69 -4.79
C LEU A 33 -9.53 4.17 -4.37
N SER A 34 -8.52 4.97 -4.72
CA SER A 34 -8.41 6.40 -4.40
C SER A 34 -8.84 7.33 -5.53
N ALA A 35 -9.12 6.81 -6.74
CA ALA A 35 -9.39 7.57 -7.96
C ALA A 35 -10.56 8.59 -7.92
N SER A 36 -11.31 8.71 -6.81
CA SER A 36 -12.45 9.64 -6.70
C SER A 36 -12.69 10.23 -5.31
N ALA A 37 -11.67 10.22 -4.44
CA ALA A 37 -11.81 10.74 -3.08
C ALA A 37 -11.24 12.18 -2.96
N PRO A 38 -12.03 13.20 -2.55
CA PRO A 38 -11.53 14.55 -2.28
C PRO A 38 -10.59 14.65 -1.07
N GLN A 39 -10.54 13.59 -0.27
CA GLN A 39 -9.71 13.37 0.90
C GLN A 39 -9.12 11.97 0.69
N ASP A 40 -7.80 11.82 0.68
CA ASP A 40 -7.17 10.52 0.49
C ASP A 40 -7.62 9.56 1.61
N PRO A 41 -8.42 8.55 1.29
CA PRO A 41 -9.05 7.75 2.30
C PRO A 41 -8.04 6.79 2.94
N LEU A 42 -6.91 6.49 2.29
CA LEU A 42 -5.88 5.58 2.79
C LEU A 42 -4.74 6.31 3.57
N ILE A 43 -4.86 7.64 3.76
CA ILE A 43 -3.92 8.44 4.57
C ILE A 43 -4.40 8.64 6.02
N ASN A 44 -5.70 8.49 6.30
CA ASN A 44 -6.21 8.76 7.65
C ASN A 44 -6.14 7.51 8.53
N THR A 45 -5.20 7.52 9.47
CA THR A 45 -5.23 6.64 10.63
C THR A 45 -6.55 6.85 11.40
N PRO A 46 -7.20 5.78 11.90
CA PRO A 46 -8.35 5.95 12.78
C PRO A 46 -7.93 6.79 13.99
N GLU A 47 -8.54 7.96 14.16
CA GLU A 47 -8.38 8.74 15.39
C GLU A 47 -8.88 7.88 16.57
N GLY A 48 -7.96 7.28 17.33
CA GLY A 48 -8.30 6.57 18.57
C GLY A 48 -7.64 5.22 18.83
N GLU A 49 -6.82 4.67 17.93
CA GLU A 49 -6.10 3.42 18.20
C GLU A 49 -4.73 3.69 18.81
N THR A 50 -4.69 3.80 20.13
CA THR A 50 -3.54 4.28 20.92
C THR A 50 -2.39 3.28 21.09
N ASN A 51 -2.28 2.22 20.28
CA ASN A 51 -1.23 1.20 20.44
C ASN A 51 -0.71 0.54 19.14
N LEU A 52 -0.98 1.11 17.96
CA LEU A 52 -0.34 0.64 16.74
C LEU A 52 0.94 1.46 16.52
N GLU A 53 2.06 0.78 16.26
CA GLU A 53 3.27 1.40 15.74
C GLU A 53 2.89 2.42 14.66
N VAL A 54 3.55 3.58 14.65
CA VAL A 54 3.27 4.64 13.67
C VAL A 54 3.43 4.04 12.28
N GLN A 55 2.31 3.70 11.64
CA GLN A 55 2.29 3.17 10.29
C GLN A 55 2.31 4.34 9.31
N GLU A 56 3.08 4.18 8.26
CA GLU A 56 3.28 5.19 7.23
C GLU A 56 2.06 5.26 6.30
N PRO A 57 1.82 6.40 5.65
CA PRO A 57 0.80 6.48 4.62
C PRO A 57 1.12 5.54 3.45
N TRP A 58 0.08 5.11 2.74
CA TRP A 58 0.27 4.40 1.47
C TRP A 58 1.07 5.26 0.50
N LEU A 59 1.90 4.60 -0.31
CA LEU A 59 2.84 5.27 -1.21
C LEU A 59 3.91 6.12 -0.50
N ASP A 60 4.14 5.90 0.80
CA ASP A 60 5.37 6.37 1.42
C ASP A 60 6.55 5.76 0.66
N GLY A 61 7.31 6.64 0.02
CA GLY A 61 8.42 6.27 -0.83
C GLY A 61 9.65 5.92 -0.03
N GLU A 62 9.77 6.30 1.24
CA GLU A 62 11.02 6.13 2.01
C GLU A 62 11.11 4.75 2.68
N SER A 63 9.99 4.11 2.97
CA SER A 63 9.90 2.82 3.65
C SER A 63 9.32 1.68 2.80
N GLY A 64 9.55 0.45 3.25
CA GLY A 64 8.94 -0.75 2.67
C GLY A 64 7.44 -0.77 2.93
N GLU A 65 6.68 -1.39 2.03
CA GLU A 65 5.21 -1.39 2.07
C GLU A 65 4.62 -2.07 3.31
N CYS A 66 5.39 -2.88 4.02
CA CYS A 66 5.00 -3.46 5.30
C CYS A 66 4.86 -2.43 6.43
N ALA A 67 5.40 -1.22 6.25
CA ALA A 67 5.18 -0.11 7.15
C ALA A 67 3.89 0.66 6.83
N TRP A 68 3.26 0.41 5.67
CA TRP A 68 2.08 1.15 5.26
C TRP A 68 0.86 0.77 6.10
N THR A 69 0.02 1.76 6.34
CA THR A 69 -1.20 1.63 7.16
C THR A 69 -2.11 0.52 6.66
N GLY A 70 -2.38 -0.47 7.51
CA GLY A 70 -3.26 -1.60 7.21
C GLY A 70 -2.61 -2.68 6.34
N ILE A 71 -1.31 -2.62 6.07
CA ILE A 71 -0.56 -3.71 5.45
C ILE A 71 0.07 -4.57 6.54
N VAL A 72 -0.25 -5.87 6.53
CA VAL A 72 0.39 -6.83 7.44
C VAL A 72 1.29 -7.73 6.61
N CYS A 73 2.53 -7.86 7.05
CA CYS A 73 3.52 -8.76 6.45
C CYS A 73 3.93 -9.89 7.39
N ASP A 74 4.37 -11.00 6.81
CA ASP A 74 5.07 -12.06 7.54
C ASP A 74 6.53 -11.69 7.87
N GLY A 75 7.26 -12.62 8.51
CA GLY A 75 8.67 -12.43 8.89
C GLY A 75 9.64 -12.29 7.70
N ASP A 76 9.20 -12.60 6.48
CA ASP A 76 9.96 -12.44 5.24
C ASP A 76 9.48 -11.22 4.44
N ALA A 77 8.74 -10.29 5.06
CA ALA A 77 8.19 -9.08 4.43
C ALA A 77 7.22 -9.38 3.26
N ARG A 78 6.57 -10.54 3.25
CA ARG A 78 5.48 -10.85 2.32
C ARG A 78 4.16 -10.40 2.90
N VAL A 79 3.36 -9.70 2.10
CA VAL A 79 2.04 -9.20 2.48
C VAL A 79 1.10 -10.39 2.66
N THR A 80 0.59 -10.55 3.88
CA THR A 80 -0.37 -11.60 4.23
C THR A 80 -1.78 -11.06 4.43
N GLU A 81 -1.92 -9.79 4.82
CA GLU A 81 -3.23 -9.16 5.01
C GLU A 81 -3.23 -7.70 4.55
N ILE A 82 -4.37 -7.26 4.02
CA ILE A 82 -4.62 -5.87 3.63
C ILE A 82 -5.93 -5.44 4.28
N HIS A 83 -5.84 -4.53 5.25
CA HIS A 83 -6.98 -3.99 5.98
C HIS A 83 -7.44 -2.70 5.32
N LEU A 84 -8.56 -2.76 4.60
CA LEU A 84 -9.16 -1.61 3.92
C LEU A 84 -10.43 -1.09 4.63
N GLY A 85 -10.51 -1.28 5.96
CA GLY A 85 -11.67 -0.89 6.75
C GLY A 85 -11.82 0.63 6.92
N TYR A 86 -13.05 1.10 7.13
CA TYR A 86 -13.41 2.49 7.52
C TYR A 86 -13.14 3.59 6.51
N VAL A 87 -12.68 3.23 5.33
CA VAL A 87 -12.35 4.14 4.25
C VAL A 87 -13.47 4.05 3.21
N GLY A 88 -14.03 5.19 2.79
CA GLY A 88 -15.12 5.23 1.81
C GLY A 88 -14.65 4.86 0.41
N LEU A 89 -14.16 3.62 0.24
CA LEU A 89 -13.52 3.10 -0.96
C LEU A 89 -14.42 3.30 -2.17
N LYS A 90 -13.82 3.77 -3.26
CA LYS A 90 -14.50 3.93 -4.53
C LYS A 90 -13.62 3.38 -5.64
N GLY A 91 -14.20 2.55 -6.50
CA GLY A 91 -13.49 1.91 -7.60
C GLY A 91 -13.68 0.40 -7.55
N THR A 92 -12.69 -0.31 -8.06
CA THR A 92 -12.73 -1.77 -8.22
C THR A 92 -11.43 -2.40 -7.72
N LEU A 93 -11.53 -3.61 -7.19
CA LEU A 93 -10.34 -4.41 -6.87
C LEU A 93 -9.58 -4.74 -8.15
N PRO A 94 -8.30 -4.33 -8.28
CA PRO A 94 -7.50 -4.63 -9.45
C PRO A 94 -7.02 -6.08 -9.43
N PRO A 95 -6.88 -6.74 -10.60
CA PRO A 95 -6.44 -8.14 -10.69
C PRO A 95 -5.01 -8.37 -10.18
N GLU A 96 -4.18 -7.33 -10.12
CA GLU A 96 -2.80 -7.36 -9.61
C GLU A 96 -2.71 -7.83 -8.15
N ILE A 97 -3.80 -7.76 -7.38
CA ILE A 97 -3.86 -8.36 -6.04
C ILE A 97 -3.66 -9.87 -6.08
N GLY A 98 -4.05 -10.54 -7.16
CA GLY A 98 -3.80 -11.98 -7.34
C GLY A 98 -2.32 -12.34 -7.56
N ALA A 99 -1.43 -11.35 -7.68
CA ALA A 99 0.01 -11.58 -7.76
C ALA A 99 0.70 -11.61 -6.38
N LEU A 100 0.00 -11.25 -5.31
CA LEU A 100 0.44 -11.44 -3.93
C LEU A 100 0.43 -12.94 -3.63
N LYS A 101 1.48 -13.45 -2.99
CA LYS A 101 1.73 -14.89 -2.78
C LYS A 101 1.89 -15.23 -1.31
#